data_AF-A0A8T2P9Y1-F1
#
_entry.id   AF-A0A8T2P9Y1-F1
#
_cell.length_a   1.000
_cell.length_b   1.000
_cell.length_c   1.000
_cell.angle_alpha   90.00
_cell.angle_beta   90.00
_cell.angle_gamma   90.00
#
_symmetry.space_group_name_H-M   'P 1'
#
loop_
_entity.id
_entity.type
_entity.pdbx_description
1 polymer ?
#
loop_
_entity_poly.entity_id
_entity_poly.type
_entity_poly.pdbx_seq_one_letter_code
_entity_poly.pdbx_strand_id
1 'polypeptide(L)'
;MWNQVNSPTVDRDTPLSHACARGHLNCVTLLLQHGATPHGTTDYTSPIHQAAAKGHTKCLEALVQQGADVNFHCKGGDSPLHVGARLGQPELVAMLLDHGANSSARDTAGNCPRDVTPPNSATETLLNQRGASCLSQLCRLAVRRELGWARLSDINTLPLPKELKQYLLYQSD
;
A
#
# COMPACT_ATOMS: atom_id res chain seq x y z
N MET A 1 -27.80 -9.05 -12.61
CA MET A 1 -26.86 -8.81 -13.74
C MET A 1 -25.66 -7.97 -13.27
N TRP A 2 -24.88 -8.42 -12.28
CA TRP A 2 -23.80 -7.59 -11.66
C TRP A 2 -22.39 -8.23 -11.73
N ASN A 3 -22.20 -9.31 -12.50
CA ASN A 3 -20.93 -10.05 -12.56
C ASN A 3 -19.90 -9.53 -13.59
N GLN A 4 -20.14 -8.37 -14.24
CA GLN A 4 -19.23 -7.87 -15.29
C GLN A 4 -18.07 -6.99 -14.78
N VAL A 5 -18.17 -6.38 -13.60
CA VAL A 5 -17.14 -5.43 -13.11
C VAL A 5 -15.78 -6.08 -12.87
N ASN A 6 -15.76 -7.39 -12.58
CA ASN A 6 -14.55 -8.18 -12.36
C ASN A 6 -14.24 -9.11 -13.54
N SER A 7 -14.94 -8.98 -14.68
CA SER A 7 -14.67 -9.83 -15.84
C SER A 7 -13.26 -9.55 -16.35
N PRO A 8 -12.34 -10.52 -16.32
CA PRO A 8 -11.00 -10.33 -16.84
C PRO A 8 -11.07 -10.09 -18.35
N THR A 9 -10.23 -9.18 -18.85
CA THR A 9 -9.96 -9.03 -20.29
C THR A 9 -9.23 -10.28 -20.80
N VAL A 10 -9.01 -10.34 -22.12
CA VAL A 10 -8.24 -11.41 -22.77
C VAL A 10 -6.85 -11.58 -22.14
N ASP A 11 -6.27 -10.48 -21.63
CA ASP A 11 -4.97 -10.43 -20.94
C ASP A 11 -5.06 -10.68 -19.43
N ARG A 12 -6.22 -11.13 -18.92
CA ARG A 12 -6.54 -11.34 -17.50
C ARG A 12 -6.53 -10.06 -16.65
N ASP A 13 -6.49 -8.89 -17.27
CA ASP A 13 -6.61 -7.61 -16.58
C ASP A 13 -8.06 -7.34 -16.19
N THR A 14 -8.26 -6.76 -15.01
CA THR A 14 -9.59 -6.28 -14.60
C THR A 14 -9.74 -4.82 -15.01
N PRO A 15 -10.97 -4.32 -15.21
CA PRO A 15 -11.20 -2.88 -15.39
C PRO A 15 -10.52 -2.03 -14.30
N LEU A 16 -10.48 -2.57 -13.06
CA LEU A 16 -9.81 -1.95 -11.93
C LEU A 16 -8.28 -1.92 -12.11
N SER A 17 -7.65 -3.03 -12.51
CA SER A 17 -6.20 -3.06 -12.74
C SER A 17 -5.77 -2.09 -13.83
N HIS A 18 -6.56 -1.96 -14.91
CA HIS A 18 -6.28 -1.02 -15.99
C HIS A 18 -6.46 0.45 -15.55
N ALA A 19 -7.48 0.75 -14.75
CA ALA A 19 -7.67 2.09 -14.17
C ALA A 19 -6.52 2.47 -13.23
N CYS A 20 -6.04 1.51 -12.42
CA CYS A 20 -4.88 1.68 -11.55
C CYS A 20 -3.58 1.89 -12.36
N ALA A 21 -3.37 1.13 -13.44
CA ALA A 21 -2.19 1.28 -14.31
C ALA A 21 -2.13 2.63 -15.04
N ARG A 22 -3.29 3.29 -15.24
CA ARG A 22 -3.37 4.62 -15.86
C ARG A 22 -3.51 5.77 -14.85
N GLY A 23 -3.61 5.48 -13.56
CA GLY A 23 -3.76 6.48 -12.52
C GLY A 23 -5.12 7.18 -12.52
N HIS A 24 -6.15 6.56 -13.10
CA HIS A 24 -7.49 7.14 -13.20
C HIS A 24 -8.25 7.01 -11.88
N LEU A 25 -7.94 7.85 -10.89
CA LEU A 25 -8.52 7.80 -9.54
C LEU A 25 -10.06 7.73 -9.55
N ASN A 26 -10.73 8.56 -10.35
CA ASN A 26 -12.19 8.59 -10.42
C ASN A 26 -12.77 7.26 -10.94
N CYS A 27 -12.06 6.59 -11.86
CA CYS A 27 -12.48 5.27 -12.34
C CYS A 27 -12.24 4.21 -11.25
N VAL A 28 -11.12 4.27 -10.54
CA VAL A 28 -10.80 3.36 -9.43
C VAL A 28 -11.85 3.45 -8.32
N THR A 29 -12.20 4.66 -7.88
CA THR A 29 -13.20 4.85 -6.82
C THR A 29 -14.58 4.36 -7.26
N LEU A 30 -14.99 4.66 -8.49
CA LEU A 30 -16.29 4.25 -9.03
C LEU A 30 -16.37 2.72 -9.19
N LEU A 31 -15.30 2.08 -9.68
CA LEU A 31 -15.23 0.62 -9.79
C LEU A 31 -15.30 -0.05 -8.42
N LEU A 32 -14.57 0.46 -7.42
CA LEU A 32 -14.61 -0.06 -6.05
C LEU A 32 -16.01 0.10 -5.42
N GLN A 33 -16.67 1.25 -5.64
CA GLN A 33 -18.06 1.48 -5.19
C GLN A 33 -19.06 0.50 -5.80
N HIS A 34 -18.83 0.07 -7.05
CA HIS A 34 -19.66 -0.89 -7.75
C HIS A 34 -19.27 -2.36 -7.51
N GLY A 35 -18.46 -2.64 -6.48
CA GLY A 35 -18.12 -4.00 -6.06
C GLY A 35 -16.97 -4.64 -6.84
N ALA A 36 -16.11 -3.84 -7.47
CA ALA A 36 -14.85 -4.35 -8.00
C ALA A 36 -13.99 -4.87 -6.85
N THR A 37 -13.40 -6.05 -7.01
CA THR A 37 -12.55 -6.63 -5.97
C THR A 37 -11.20 -5.92 -5.99
N PRO A 38 -10.75 -5.32 -4.86
CA PRO A 38 -9.43 -4.69 -4.78
C PRO A 38 -8.29 -5.70 -4.88
N HIS A 39 -8.60 -6.98 -4.66
CA HIS A 39 -7.68 -8.10 -4.79
C HIS A 39 -7.54 -8.48 -6.26
N GLY A 40 -6.29 -8.54 -6.75
CA GLY A 40 -5.97 -9.04 -8.07
C GLY A 40 -6.24 -10.53 -8.23
N THR A 41 -6.56 -10.94 -9.45
CA THR A 41 -6.80 -12.35 -9.78
C THR A 41 -5.51 -13.13 -10.05
N THR A 42 -4.44 -12.47 -10.53
CA THR A 42 -3.12 -13.10 -10.78
C THR A 42 -1.93 -12.12 -10.84
N ASP A 43 -0.75 -12.60 -10.47
CA ASP A 43 0.64 -12.20 -10.80
C ASP A 43 0.95 -10.73 -11.09
N TYR A 44 0.53 -10.18 -12.24
CA TYR A 44 0.80 -8.80 -12.70
C TYR A 44 -0.46 -7.98 -12.95
N THR A 45 -1.63 -8.57 -12.75
CA THR A 45 -2.94 -7.93 -12.94
C THR A 45 -3.49 -7.41 -11.62
N SER A 46 -2.69 -7.46 -10.55
CA SER A 46 -3.09 -6.93 -9.25
C SER A 46 -3.16 -5.40 -9.30
N PRO A 47 -4.33 -4.80 -8.98
CA PRO A 47 -4.50 -3.35 -9.00
C PRO A 47 -3.47 -2.61 -8.16
N ILE A 48 -3.10 -3.17 -6.99
CA ILE A 48 -2.13 -2.55 -6.08
C ILE A 48 -0.71 -2.55 -6.65
N HIS A 49 -0.31 -3.64 -7.32
CA HIS A 49 1.00 -3.73 -7.98
C HIS A 49 1.07 -2.84 -9.23
N GLN A 50 -0.03 -2.74 -10.00
CA GLN A 50 -0.09 -1.83 -11.16
C GLN A 50 -0.01 -0.37 -10.73
N ALA A 51 -0.73 0.02 -9.67
CA ALA A 51 -0.64 1.35 -9.09
C ALA A 51 0.78 1.64 -8.56
N ALA A 52 1.39 0.67 -7.86
CA ALA A 52 2.76 0.77 -7.35
C ALA A 52 3.80 0.88 -8.47
N ALA A 53 3.71 0.04 -9.50
CA ALA A 53 4.65 0.03 -10.62
C ALA A 53 4.68 1.36 -11.40
N LYS A 54 3.57 2.10 -11.36
CA LYS A 54 3.42 3.41 -12.03
C LYS A 54 3.52 4.60 -11.08
N GLY A 55 3.72 4.36 -9.78
CA GLY A 55 3.82 5.43 -8.76
C GLY A 55 2.51 6.19 -8.52
N HIS A 56 1.36 5.59 -8.81
CA HIS A 56 0.05 6.21 -8.63
C HIS A 56 -0.43 6.09 -7.17
N THR A 57 0.23 6.83 -6.28
CA THR A 57 0.00 6.81 -4.82
C THR A 57 -1.47 7.02 -4.44
N LYS A 58 -2.16 7.98 -5.06
CA LYS A 58 -3.59 8.23 -4.80
C LYS A 58 -4.50 7.04 -5.13
N CYS A 59 -4.20 6.33 -6.21
CA CYS A 59 -4.95 5.11 -6.56
C CYS A 59 -4.68 4.00 -5.55
N LEU A 60 -3.45 3.92 -5.05
CA LEU A 60 -3.06 2.94 -4.06
C LEU A 60 -3.71 3.23 -2.70
N GLU A 61 -3.76 4.49 -2.26
CA GLU A 61 -4.50 4.89 -1.07
C GLU A 61 -5.98 4.50 -1.16
N ALA A 62 -6.62 4.74 -2.31
CA ALA A 62 -8.02 4.35 -2.53
C ALA A 62 -8.21 2.82 -2.43
N LEU A 63 -7.28 2.04 -3.00
CA LEU A 63 -7.31 0.58 -2.90
C LEU A 63 -7.16 0.10 -1.44
N VAL A 64 -6.20 0.66 -0.70
CA VAL A 64 -5.94 0.28 0.70
C VAL A 64 -7.10 0.67 1.60
N GLN A 65 -7.71 1.84 1.39
CA GLN A 65 -8.93 2.25 2.09
C GLN A 65 -10.11 1.29 1.86
N GLN A 66 -10.17 0.67 0.68
CA GLN A 66 -11.17 -0.34 0.33
C GLN A 66 -10.75 -1.77 0.70
N GLY A 67 -9.70 -1.91 1.53
CA GLY A 67 -9.28 -3.20 2.08
C GLY A 67 -8.35 -4.01 1.18
N ALA A 68 -7.65 -3.39 0.23
CA ALA A 68 -6.57 -4.06 -0.48
C ALA A 68 -5.44 -4.44 0.48
N ASP A 69 -4.92 -5.65 0.34
CA ASP A 69 -3.77 -6.12 1.12
C ASP A 69 -2.47 -5.45 0.63
N VAL A 70 -1.89 -4.59 1.47
CA VAL A 70 -0.61 -3.91 1.24
C VAL A 70 0.59 -4.86 1.21
N ASN A 71 0.43 -6.07 1.72
CA ASN A 71 1.45 -7.12 1.75
C ASN A 71 1.22 -8.20 0.69
N PHE A 72 0.29 -7.97 -0.25
CA PHE A 72 0.00 -8.94 -1.29
C PHE A 72 1.26 -9.26 -2.11
N HIS A 73 1.62 -10.54 -2.23
CA HIS A 73 2.80 -10.96 -2.97
C HIS A 73 2.42 -11.26 -4.42
N CYS A 74 3.19 -10.74 -5.39
CA CYS A 74 3.08 -11.18 -6.77
C CYS A 74 3.74 -12.56 -6.95
N LYS A 75 3.65 -13.16 -8.14
CA LYS A 75 4.25 -14.49 -8.41
C LYS A 75 5.78 -14.53 -8.24
N GLY A 76 6.45 -13.39 -8.37
CA GLY A 76 7.87 -13.25 -8.07
C GLY A 76 8.18 -13.13 -6.56
N GLY A 77 7.17 -13.16 -5.70
CA GLY A 77 7.29 -12.89 -4.27
C GLY A 77 7.41 -11.40 -3.96
N ASP A 78 7.31 -10.52 -4.95
CA ASP A 78 7.42 -9.08 -4.71
C ASP A 78 6.13 -8.56 -4.06
N SER A 79 6.26 -7.97 -2.88
CA SER A 79 5.22 -7.12 -2.30
C SER A 79 5.20 -5.75 -3.00
N PRO A 80 4.12 -4.95 -2.86
CA PRO A 80 4.10 -3.56 -3.33
C PRO A 80 5.31 -2.75 -2.85
N LEU A 81 5.83 -3.06 -1.66
CA LEU A 81 7.01 -2.42 -1.09
C LEU A 81 8.29 -2.79 -1.85
N HIS A 82 8.45 -4.04 -2.31
CA HIS A 82 9.55 -4.43 -3.20
C HIS A 82 9.51 -3.69 -4.53
N VAL A 83 8.30 -3.47 -5.08
CA VAL A 83 8.13 -2.71 -6.32
C VAL A 83 8.53 -1.25 -6.13
N GLY A 84 8.03 -0.59 -5.09
CA GLY A 84 8.39 0.81 -4.80
C GLY A 84 9.87 1.00 -4.49
N ALA A 85 10.46 0.04 -3.77
CA ALA A 85 11.89 0.01 -3.48
C ALA A 85 12.74 -0.09 -4.75
N ARG A 86 12.44 -1.05 -5.63
CA ARG A 86 13.17 -1.29 -6.88
C ARG A 86 13.07 -0.12 -7.86
N LEU A 87 11.91 0.52 -7.88
CA LEU A 87 11.67 1.70 -8.73
C LEU A 87 12.21 3.00 -8.12
N GLY A 88 12.74 2.97 -6.90
CA GLY A 88 13.30 4.15 -6.24
C GLY A 88 12.27 5.24 -5.96
N GLN A 89 11.02 4.88 -5.63
CA GLN A 89 9.92 5.81 -5.38
C GLN A 89 9.70 6.05 -3.88
N PRO A 90 10.29 7.10 -3.27
CA PRO A 90 10.22 7.32 -1.82
C PRO A 90 8.80 7.61 -1.33
N GLU A 91 7.98 8.34 -2.09
CA GLU A 91 6.60 8.66 -1.71
C GLU A 91 5.74 7.40 -1.62
N LEU A 92 5.92 6.48 -2.57
CA LEU A 92 5.23 5.19 -2.59
C LEU A 92 5.65 4.32 -1.41
N VAL A 93 6.95 4.23 -1.15
CA VAL A 93 7.50 3.47 -0.01
C VAL A 93 7.01 4.04 1.32
N ALA A 94 7.02 5.37 1.49
CA ALA A 94 6.53 6.04 2.68
C ALA A 94 5.07 5.68 2.98
N MET A 95 4.21 5.82 1.97
CA MET A 95 2.78 5.52 2.09
C MET A 95 2.54 4.03 2.39
N LEU A 96 3.22 3.12 1.70
CA LEU A 96 3.10 1.68 1.98
C LEU A 96 3.49 1.34 3.43
N LEU A 97 4.59 1.90 3.93
CA LEU A 97 5.01 1.73 5.33
C LEU A 97 4.03 2.34 6.32
N ASP A 98 3.43 3.49 6.01
CA ASP A 98 2.41 4.14 6.84
C ASP A 98 1.12 3.33 6.93
N HIS A 99 0.83 2.52 5.90
CA HIS A 99 -0.28 1.58 5.84
C HIS A 99 0.08 0.17 6.34
N GLY A 100 1.28 -0.04 6.89
CA GLY A 100 1.67 -1.29 7.53
C GLY A 100 2.25 -2.34 6.59
N ALA A 101 2.83 -1.94 5.46
CA ALA A 101 3.63 -2.84 4.64
C ALA A 101 4.82 -3.39 5.43
N ASN A 102 5.08 -4.68 5.28
CA ASN A 102 6.15 -5.37 5.96
C ASN A 102 7.50 -5.05 5.30
N SER A 103 8.31 -4.22 5.96
CA SER A 103 9.67 -3.86 5.55
C SER A 103 10.66 -5.03 5.52
N SER A 104 10.32 -6.14 6.18
CA SER A 104 11.10 -7.38 6.24
C SER A 104 10.50 -8.53 5.42
N ALA A 105 9.49 -8.24 4.59
CA ALA A 105 8.97 -9.22 3.65
C ALA A 105 10.10 -9.75 2.76
N ARG A 106 10.06 -11.03 2.37
CA ARG A 106 11.06 -11.63 1.50
C ARG A 106 10.44 -12.03 0.18
N ASP A 107 11.11 -11.67 -0.92
CA ASP A 107 10.76 -12.14 -2.25
C ASP A 107 11.16 -13.62 -2.46
N THR A 108 10.89 -14.16 -3.65
CA THR A 108 11.27 -15.54 -3.99
C THR A 108 12.78 -15.78 -4.04
N ALA A 109 13.58 -14.72 -4.19
CA ALA A 109 15.03 -14.76 -4.14
C ALA A 109 15.57 -14.60 -2.69
N GLY A 110 14.70 -14.39 -1.71
CA GLY A 110 15.06 -14.20 -0.31
C GLY A 110 15.51 -12.78 0.06
N ASN A 111 15.38 -11.83 -0.86
CA ASN A 111 15.73 -10.43 -0.66
C ASN A 111 14.61 -9.69 0.06
N CYS A 112 14.97 -8.74 0.93
CA CYS A 112 14.03 -7.80 1.52
C CYS A 112 13.88 -6.57 0.61
N PRO A 113 12.84 -5.72 0.80
CA PRO A 113 12.67 -4.50 0.00
C PRO A 113 13.91 -3.60 -0.04
N ARG A 114 14.65 -3.47 1.07
CA ARG A 114 15.91 -2.71 1.12
C ARG A 114 17.04 -3.33 0.28
N ASP A 115 17.03 -4.65 0.09
CA ASP A 115 18.11 -5.35 -0.62
C ASP A 115 17.94 -5.18 -2.14
N VAL A 116 16.72 -4.86 -2.59
CA VAL A 116 16.39 -4.56 -3.99
C VAL A 116 16.36 -3.06 -4.31
N THR A 117 16.63 -2.17 -3.34
CA THR A 117 16.74 -0.72 -3.61
C THR A 117 18.06 -0.38 -4.30
N PRO A 118 18.07 0.61 -5.21
CA PRO A 118 19.32 1.16 -5.71
C PRO A 118 20.12 1.85 -4.57
N PRO A 119 21.46 1.68 -4.53
CA PRO A 119 22.29 2.20 -3.46
C PRO A 119 22.32 3.74 -3.43
N ASN A 120 22.40 4.32 -2.24
CA ASN A 120 22.35 5.76 -1.94
C ASN A 120 21.06 6.47 -2.42
N SER A 121 19.95 5.73 -2.52
CA SER A 121 18.65 6.31 -2.88
C SER A 121 17.93 6.88 -1.65
N ALA A 122 17.09 7.90 -1.87
CA ALA A 122 16.14 8.37 -0.87
C ALA A 122 15.22 7.26 -0.34
N THR A 123 14.94 6.24 -1.16
CA THR A 123 14.18 5.05 -0.73
C THR A 123 14.94 4.17 0.25
N GLU A 124 16.26 4.02 0.06
CA GLU A 124 17.12 3.22 0.93
C GLU A 124 17.25 3.89 2.29
N THR A 125 17.49 5.20 2.34
CA THR A 125 17.50 5.96 3.60
C THR A 125 16.16 5.86 4.33
N LEU A 126 15.04 5.95 3.60
CA LEU A 126 13.71 5.81 4.17
C LEU A 126 13.47 4.41 4.73
N LEU A 127 13.81 3.35 3.99
CA LEU A 127 13.72 1.97 4.45
C LEU A 127 14.69 1.68 5.61
N ASN A 128 15.85 2.32 5.65
CA ASN A 128 16.77 2.18 6.79
C ASN A 128 16.22 2.89 8.05
N GLN A 129 15.62 4.06 7.89
CA GLN A 129 15.02 4.81 9.00
C GLN A 129 13.71 4.18 9.52
N ARG A 130 12.87 3.66 8.61
CA ARG A 130 11.52 3.15 8.93
C ARG A 130 11.41 1.62 8.91
N GLY A 131 12.40 0.92 8.38
CA GLY A 131 12.42 -0.55 8.31
C GLY A 131 12.83 -1.22 9.62
N ALA A 132 13.44 -0.47 10.55
CA ALA A 132 13.57 -0.90 11.94
C ALA A 132 12.21 -0.78 12.62
N SER A 133 11.68 -1.89 13.10
CA SER A 133 10.52 -2.02 13.99
C SER A 133 10.70 -1.16 15.24
N CYS A 134 10.51 0.16 15.14
CA CYS A 134 10.31 0.98 16.32
C CYS A 134 8.99 0.55 16.95
N LEU A 135 9.03 0.20 18.24
CA LEU A 135 7.84 -0.13 19.04
C LEU A 135 6.73 0.92 18.86
N SER A 136 7.11 2.19 18.65
CA SER A 136 6.21 3.30 18.34
C SER A 136 5.41 3.11 17.05
N GLN A 137 6.00 2.51 16.00
CA GLN A 137 5.34 2.25 14.72
C GLN A 137 4.39 1.06 14.83
N LEU A 138 4.78 0.00 15.56
CA LEU A 138 3.88 -1.12 15.88
C LEU A 138 2.68 -0.65 16.70
N CYS A 139 2.90 0.17 17.72
CA CYS A 139 1.83 0.80 18.49
C CYS A 139 0.91 1.66 17.60
N ARG A 140 1.49 2.44 16.67
CA ARG A 140 0.70 3.24 15.71
C ARG A 140 -0.15 2.36 14.81
N LEU A 141 0.41 1.32 14.20
CA LEU A 141 -0.31 0.41 13.31
C LEU A 141 -1.40 -0.38 14.03
N ALA A 142 -1.13 -0.85 15.25
CA ALA A 142 -2.11 -1.53 16.09
C ALA A 142 -3.32 -0.62 16.38
N VAL A 143 -3.07 0.63 16.80
CA VAL A 143 -4.14 1.61 17.07
C VAL A 143 -4.94 1.92 15.81
N ARG A 144 -4.30 2.09 14.66
CA ARG A 144 -4.98 2.37 13.38
C ARG A 144 -5.82 1.20 12.89
N ARG A 145 -5.36 -0.04 13.10
CA ARG A 145 -6.10 -1.26 12.73
C ARG A 145 -7.35 -1.45 13.57
N GLU A 146 -7.26 -1.18 14.87
CA GLU A 146 -8.40 -1.29 15.81
C GLU A 146 -9.47 -0.21 15.57
N LEU A 147 -9.07 1.02 15.25
CA LEU A 147 -10.01 2.12 15.02
C LEU A 147 -10.62 2.08 13.60
N GLY A 148 -9.91 1.55 12.61
CA GLY A 148 -10.30 1.60 11.20
C GLY A 148 -10.05 2.98 10.58
N TRP A 149 -9.70 3.02 9.29
CA TRP A 149 -9.22 4.24 8.61
C TRP A 149 -10.23 5.40 8.61
N ALA A 150 -11.54 5.10 8.74
CA ALA A 150 -12.61 6.09 8.80
C ALA A 150 -12.80 6.76 10.18
N ARG A 151 -12.23 6.22 11.25
CA ARG A 151 -12.36 6.72 12.64
C ARG A 151 -11.07 7.31 13.20
N LEU A 152 -10.13 7.68 12.34
CA LEU A 152 -8.89 8.34 12.76
C LEU A 152 -9.16 9.64 13.55
N SER A 153 -10.32 10.28 13.37
CA SER A 153 -10.79 11.42 14.18
C SER A 153 -10.92 11.09 15.67
N ASP A 154 -11.23 9.83 16.00
CA ASP A 154 -11.53 9.40 17.36
C ASP A 154 -10.26 9.24 18.19
N ILE A 155 -9.07 9.22 17.56
CA ILE A 155 -7.76 9.25 18.24
C ILE A 155 -7.67 10.43 19.22
N ASN A 156 -8.31 11.56 18.91
CA ASN A 156 -8.31 12.74 19.79
C ASN A 156 -9.10 12.52 21.09
N THR A 157 -10.04 11.56 21.11
CA THR A 157 -10.86 11.23 22.28
C THR A 157 -10.19 10.24 23.23
N LEU A 158 -9.11 9.57 22.80
CA LEU A 158 -8.36 8.65 23.65
C LEU A 158 -7.63 9.38 24.79
N PRO A 159 -7.43 8.74 25.96
CA PRO A 159 -6.69 9.31 27.09
C PRO A 159 -5.17 9.22 26.85
N LEU A 160 -4.70 9.76 25.74
CA LEU A 160 -3.30 9.76 25.33
C LEU A 160 -2.69 11.19 25.42
N PRO A 161 -1.38 11.31 25.69
CA PRO A 161 -0.64 12.57 25.57
C PRO A 161 -0.80 13.22 24.20
N LYS A 162 -0.74 14.56 24.14
CA LYS A 162 -0.94 15.32 22.88
C LYS A 162 0.10 14.94 21.84
N GLU A 163 1.34 14.74 22.25
CA GLU A 163 2.46 14.34 21.38
C GLU A 163 2.20 12.98 20.75
N LEU A 164 1.67 12.03 21.52
CA LEU A 164 1.31 10.71 21.00
C LEU A 164 0.08 10.75 20.09
N LYS A 165 -0.92 11.58 20.39
CA LYS A 165 -2.07 11.79 19.48
C LYS A 165 -1.60 12.35 18.15
N GLN A 166 -0.73 13.36 18.19
CA GLN A 166 -0.15 13.99 17.01
C GLN A 166 0.72 12.99 16.24
N TYR A 167 1.53 12.20 16.94
CA TYR A 167 2.28 11.09 16.35
C TYR A 167 1.37 9.96 15.83
N LEU A 168 0.14 9.78 16.29
CA LEU A 168 -0.77 8.79 15.69
C LEU A 168 -1.48 9.35 14.44
N LEU A 169 -1.67 10.67 14.39
CA LEU A 169 -2.40 11.40 13.35
C LEU A 169 -1.53 11.88 12.17
N TYR A 170 -0.30 12.34 12.41
CA TYR A 170 0.57 12.95 11.38
C TYR A 170 1.60 11.97 10.80
N GLN A 171 1.72 11.93 9.47
CA GLN A 171 2.91 11.41 8.79
C GLN A 171 4.09 12.28 9.26
N SER A 172 5.12 11.67 9.86
CA SER A 172 6.27 12.44 10.36
C SER A 172 6.98 13.12 9.20
N ASP A 173 7.26 14.42 9.37
CA ASP A 173 8.13 15.25 8.52
C ASP A 173 9.49 14.57 8.21
#